data_AF-A0A2E9Y6M5-F1
#
_entry.id   AF-A0A2E9Y6M5-F1
#
_cell.length_a   1.000
_cell.length_b   1.000
_cell.length_c   1.000
_cell.angle_alpha   90.00
_cell.angle_beta   90.00
_cell.angle_gamma   90.00
#
_symmetry.space_group_name_H-M   'P 1'
#
loop_
_entity.id
_entity.type
_entity.pdbx_description
1 polymer ?
#
loop_
_entity_poly.entity_id
_entity_poly.type
_entity_poly.pdbx_seq_one_letter_code
_entity_poly.pdbx_strand_id
1 'polypeptide(L)'
;METLHRGFFWKSIKVKKTTHPIQDRAEVAIDFPNKVYMGSFSRGSKFEARAENEGLYIKLFRSGEDSREAEMHLHHYLLADILSEWAASLAREPAMDESHRDNLREAVAKVEKALQKT
;
A
#
# COMPACT_ATOMS: atom_id res chain seq x y z
N MET A 1 12.81 35.87 -23.55
CA MET A 1 11.86 34.75 -23.74
C MET A 1 12.35 33.62 -22.89
N GLU A 2 11.78 33.52 -21.69
CA GLU A 2 12.22 32.63 -20.61
C GLU A 2 11.17 31.52 -20.48
N THR A 3 11.52 30.30 -20.87
CA THR A 3 10.66 29.12 -20.72
C THR A 3 11.07 28.38 -19.46
N LEU A 4 10.27 28.57 -18.40
CA LEU A 4 10.31 27.77 -17.17
C LEU A 4 9.91 26.32 -17.47
N HIS A 5 10.88 25.41 -17.54
CA HIS A 5 10.64 23.99 -17.30
C HIS A 5 10.66 23.74 -15.79
N ARG A 6 9.49 23.88 -15.14
CA ARG A 6 9.27 23.36 -13.79
C ARG A 6 9.12 21.84 -13.86
N GLY A 7 10.25 21.15 -14.05
CA GLY A 7 10.37 19.73 -13.75
C GLY A 7 10.24 19.55 -12.24
N PHE A 8 9.27 18.76 -11.80
CA PHE A 8 9.08 18.38 -10.40
C PHE A 8 10.26 17.49 -9.98
N PHE A 9 11.34 18.12 -9.52
CA PHE A 9 12.57 17.46 -9.13
C PHE A 9 12.36 16.80 -7.76
N TRP A 10 11.91 15.55 -7.77
CA TRP A 10 11.84 14.76 -6.55
C TRP A 10 13.27 14.45 -6.09
N LYS A 11 13.77 15.25 -5.15
CA LYS A 11 15.07 15.02 -4.51
C LYS A 11 14.92 13.77 -3.66
N SER A 12 15.55 12.69 -4.10
CA SER A 12 15.56 11.39 -3.41
C SER A 12 16.25 11.54 -2.05
N ILE A 13 15.46 11.77 -1.00
CA ILE A 13 15.88 11.50 0.37
C ILE A 13 16.08 9.99 0.39
N LYS A 14 17.32 9.52 0.58
CA LYS A 14 17.63 8.09 0.76
C LYS A 14 17.06 7.62 2.09
N VAL A 15 15.74 7.45 2.15
CA VAL A 15 15.11 6.61 3.17
C VAL A 15 15.62 5.19 2.91
N LYS A 16 16.11 4.53 3.96
CA LYS A 16 16.55 3.14 3.87
C LYS A 16 15.33 2.30 3.46
N LYS A 17 15.24 1.91 2.18
CA LYS A 17 14.17 1.07 1.65
C LYS A 17 14.16 -0.25 2.40
N THR A 18 13.18 -0.43 3.28
CA THR A 18 12.98 -1.71 3.96
C THR A 18 11.91 -2.46 3.19
N THR A 19 12.34 -3.47 2.44
CA THR A 19 11.42 -4.35 1.71
C THR A 19 11.21 -5.65 2.47
N HIS A 20 9.97 -6.08 2.61
CA HIS A 20 9.56 -7.28 3.33
C HIS A 20 9.02 -8.34 2.36
N PRO A 21 9.18 -9.65 2.64
CA PRO A 21 8.58 -10.68 1.80
C PRO A 21 7.05 -10.71 1.93
N ILE A 22 6.35 -10.95 0.82
CA ILE A 22 4.90 -11.23 0.86
C ILE A 22 4.70 -12.67 1.37
N GLN A 23 3.81 -12.83 2.36
CA GLN A 23 3.52 -14.12 2.98
C GLN A 23 2.56 -14.98 2.15
N ASP A 24 1.55 -14.34 1.56
CA ASP A 24 0.50 -15.02 0.79
C ASP A 24 0.39 -14.45 -0.63
N ARG A 25 -0.51 -13.49 -0.85
CA ARG A 25 -0.79 -12.93 -2.17
C ARG A 25 -1.31 -11.49 -2.10
N ALA A 26 -1.06 -10.73 -3.16
CA ALA A 26 -1.76 -9.50 -3.50
C ALA A 26 -2.14 -9.56 -4.99
N GLU A 27 -3.28 -8.98 -5.33
CA GLU A 27 -3.72 -8.80 -6.72
C GLU A 27 -3.91 -7.31 -6.98
N VAL A 28 -3.48 -6.87 -8.15
CA VAL A 28 -3.58 -5.48 -8.57
C VAL A 28 -4.24 -5.45 -9.93
N ALA A 29 -5.27 -4.62 -10.06
CA ALA A 29 -5.95 -4.33 -11.32
C ALA A 29 -6.10 -2.82 -11.49
N ILE A 30 -5.77 -2.30 -12.67
CA ILE A 30 -6.06 -0.93 -13.08
C ILE A 30 -6.75 -1.00 -14.44
N ASP A 31 -7.99 -0.52 -14.49
CA ASP A 31 -8.81 -0.49 -15.68
C ASP A 31 -8.89 0.93 -16.24
N PHE A 32 -8.42 1.10 -17.46
CA PHE A 32 -8.58 2.30 -18.27
C PHE A 32 -9.55 1.98 -19.42
N PRO A 33 -10.24 2.98 -20.00
CA PRO A 33 -11.26 2.77 -21.03
C PRO A 33 -10.89 1.86 -22.22
N ASN A 34 -9.60 1.64 -22.49
CA ASN A 34 -9.11 0.72 -23.53
C ASN A 34 -7.92 -0.15 -23.10
N LYS A 35 -7.58 -0.18 -21.80
CA LYS A 35 -6.41 -0.91 -21.29
C LYS A 35 -6.65 -1.42 -19.88
N VAL A 36 -6.52 -2.71 -19.71
CA VAL A 36 -6.57 -3.35 -18.39
C VAL A 36 -5.17 -3.84 -18.04
N TYR A 37 -4.64 -3.37 -16.91
CA TYR A 37 -3.42 -3.89 -16.31
C TYR A 37 -3.81 -4.73 -15.10
N MET A 38 -3.49 -6.03 -15.14
CA MET A 38 -3.76 -6.94 -14.02
C MET A 38 -2.52 -7.77 -13.71
N GLY A 39 -2.32 -8.06 -12.44
CA GLY A 39 -1.25 -8.93 -11.99
C GLY A 39 -1.40 -9.35 -10.55
N SER A 40 -0.63 -10.37 -10.18
CA SER A 40 -0.55 -10.85 -8.81
C SER A 40 0.89 -10.84 -8.31
N PHE A 41 1.05 -10.62 -7.01
CA PHE A 41 2.29 -10.75 -6.28
C PHE A 41 2.09 -11.82 -5.21
N SER A 42 2.84 -12.91 -5.29
CA SER A 42 2.77 -14.02 -4.32
C SER A 42 4.13 -14.26 -3.68
N ARG A 43 4.32 -15.41 -3.01
CA ARG A 43 5.62 -15.87 -2.52
C ARG A 43 6.73 -15.66 -3.56
N GLY A 44 7.84 -15.06 -3.13
CA GLY A 44 8.94 -14.61 -4.01
C GLY A 44 8.84 -13.13 -4.43
N SER A 45 7.71 -12.47 -4.13
CA SER A 45 7.56 -11.01 -4.26
C SER A 45 7.84 -10.33 -2.91
N LYS A 46 8.08 -9.02 -2.96
CA LYS A 46 8.34 -8.18 -1.79
C LYS A 46 7.37 -7.00 -1.75
N PHE A 47 7.18 -6.41 -0.58
CA PHE A 47 6.46 -5.17 -0.39
C PHE A 47 7.28 -4.14 0.41
N GLU A 48 6.97 -2.86 0.22
CA GLU A 48 7.37 -1.75 1.07
C GLU A 48 6.10 -1.02 1.49
N ALA A 49 6.00 -0.67 2.77
CA ALA A 49 4.96 0.19 3.30
C ALA A 49 5.59 1.19 4.26
N ARG A 50 5.32 2.49 4.06
CA ARG A 50 5.84 3.55 4.93
C ARG A 50 4.95 4.78 4.90
N ALA A 51 4.98 5.54 5.99
CA ALA A 51 4.48 6.91 5.97
C ALA A 51 5.31 7.74 4.97
N GLU A 52 4.64 8.57 4.19
CA GLU A 52 5.26 9.49 3.25
C GLU A 52 4.44 10.77 3.15
N ASN A 53 5.07 11.91 3.45
CA ASN A 53 4.52 13.27 3.40
C ASN A 53 3.08 13.39 3.93
N GLU A 54 2.10 13.07 3.09
CA GLU A 54 0.67 13.25 3.29
C GLU A 54 -0.12 11.93 3.36
N GLY A 55 0.53 10.78 3.55
CA GLY A 55 -0.19 9.53 3.73
C GLY A 55 0.66 8.26 3.77
N LEU A 56 0.09 7.18 3.20
CA LEU A 56 0.69 5.86 3.12
C LEU A 56 1.21 5.58 1.72
N TYR A 57 2.49 5.25 1.62
CA TYR A 57 3.09 4.66 0.43
C TYR A 57 3.07 3.14 0.53
N ILE A 58 2.65 2.49 -0.55
CA ILE A 58 2.69 1.03 -0.72
C ILE A 58 3.38 0.73 -2.05
N LYS A 59 4.31 -0.21 -2.03
CA LYS A 59 4.95 -0.75 -3.23
C LYS A 59 4.99 -2.26 -3.16
N LEU A 60 4.59 -2.93 -4.23
CA LEU A 60 4.74 -4.36 -4.46
C LEU A 60 5.74 -4.55 -5.58
N PHE A 61 6.69 -5.47 -5.41
CA PHE A 61 7.76 -5.70 -6.39
C PHE A 61 8.12 -7.17 -6.50
N ARG A 62 8.28 -7.65 -7.73
CA ARG A 62 8.87 -8.95 -8.07
C ARG A 62 10.04 -8.71 -9.01
N SER A 63 11.21 -9.25 -8.68
CA SER A 63 12.40 -9.28 -9.55
C SER A 63 12.43 -10.55 -10.40
N GLY A 64 13.23 -10.53 -11.47
CA GLY A 64 13.47 -11.67 -12.35
C GLY A 64 12.92 -11.44 -13.76
N GLU A 65 12.79 -12.51 -14.53
CA GLU A 65 12.32 -12.47 -15.92
C GLU A 65 10.90 -11.88 -16.02
N ASP A 66 10.00 -12.30 -15.12
CA ASP A 66 8.65 -11.72 -15.02
C ASP A 66 8.59 -10.57 -14.00
N SER A 67 9.53 -9.62 -14.10
CA SER A 67 9.58 -8.48 -13.20
C SER A 67 8.31 -7.64 -13.32
N ARG A 68 7.77 -7.24 -12.17
CA ARG A 68 6.60 -6.35 -12.12
C ARG A 68 6.59 -5.55 -10.84
N GLU A 69 5.97 -4.39 -10.93
CA GLU A 69 5.94 -3.39 -9.88
C GLU A 69 4.57 -2.72 -9.86
N ALA A 70 4.02 -2.53 -8.66
CA ALA A 70 2.81 -1.75 -8.44
C ALA A 70 3.08 -0.80 -7.27
N GLU A 71 2.78 0.48 -7.45
CA GLU A 71 2.97 1.52 -6.44
C GLU A 71 1.68 2.31 -6.25
N MET A 72 1.37 2.62 -4.99
CA MET A 72 0.18 3.37 -4.62
C MET A 72 0.51 4.32 -3.47
N HIS A 73 0.01 5.55 -3.57
CA HIS A 73 0.05 6.55 -2.52
C HIS A 73 -1.38 6.89 -2.11
N LEU A 74 -1.71 6.69 -0.85
CA LEU A 74 -3.02 7.01 -0.29
C LEU A 74 -2.87 8.17 0.68
N HIS A 75 -3.49 9.31 0.36
CA HIS A 75 -3.54 10.46 1.26
C HIS A 75 -4.28 10.11 2.57
N HIS A 76 -3.90 10.71 3.70
CA HIS A 76 -4.43 10.37 5.03
C HIS A 76 -5.97 10.35 5.10
N TYR A 77 -6.64 11.35 4.54
CA TYR A 77 -8.11 11.40 4.54
C TYR A 77 -8.75 10.28 3.73
N LEU A 78 -8.25 10.00 2.52
CA LEU A 78 -8.74 8.88 1.73
C LEU A 78 -8.48 7.54 2.43
N LEU A 79 -7.29 7.38 3.03
CA LEU A 79 -6.97 6.18 3.79
C LEU A 79 -7.91 6.02 5.00
N ALA A 80 -8.21 7.10 5.72
CA ALA A 80 -9.14 7.08 6.84
C ALA A 80 -10.54 6.65 6.38
N ASP A 81 -11.05 7.23 5.30
CA ASP A 81 -12.36 6.88 4.74
C ASP A 81 -12.42 5.40 4.32
N ILE A 82 -11.39 4.89 3.65
CA ILE A 82 -11.27 3.47 3.26
C ILE A 82 -11.29 2.57 4.49
N LEU A 83 -10.54 2.90 5.55
CA LEU A 83 -10.49 2.11 6.78
C LEU A 83 -11.84 2.12 7.51
N SER A 84 -12.53 3.26 7.55
CA SER A 84 -13.86 3.39 8.14
C SER A 84 -14.91 2.57 7.40
N GLU A 85 -14.93 2.66 6.06
CA GLU A 85 -15.85 1.84 5.24
C GLU A 85 -15.53 0.35 5.35
N TRP A 86 -14.26 -0.02 5.40
CA TRP A 86 -13.87 -1.41 5.61
C TRP A 86 -14.32 -1.93 6.98
N ALA A 87 -14.17 -1.15 8.04
CA ALA A 87 -14.66 -1.50 9.37
C ALA A 87 -16.19 -1.69 9.38
N ALA A 88 -16.94 -0.82 8.72
CA ALA A 88 -18.38 -0.96 8.56
C ALA A 88 -18.77 -2.22 7.77
N SER A 89 -17.99 -2.59 6.75
CA SER A 89 -18.18 -3.83 6.01
C SER A 89 -17.92 -5.07 6.87
N LEU A 90 -16.81 -5.10 7.61
CA LEU A 90 -16.46 -6.22 8.50
C LEU A 90 -17.53 -6.48 9.56
N ALA A 91 -18.27 -5.45 10.00
CA ALA A 91 -19.37 -5.60 10.94
C ALA A 91 -20.62 -6.28 10.35
N ARG A 92 -20.75 -6.31 9.01
CA ARG A 92 -21.89 -6.92 8.30
C ARG A 92 -21.58 -8.30 7.74
N GLU A 93 -20.31 -8.57 7.43
CA GLU A 93 -19.86 -9.85 6.88
C GLU A 93 -19.79 -10.95 7.95
N PRO A 94 -19.81 -12.24 7.56
CA PRO A 94 -19.52 -13.33 8.47
C PRO A 94 -18.17 -13.16 9.19
N ALA A 95 -18.07 -13.73 10.39
CA ALA A 95 -16.84 -13.67 11.17
C ALA A 95 -15.66 -14.25 10.37
N MET A 96 -14.59 -13.46 10.29
CA MET A 96 -13.31 -13.89 9.73
C MET A 96 -12.73 -15.05 10.55
N ASP A 97 -11.96 -15.91 9.87
CA ASP A 97 -11.10 -16.89 10.54
C ASP A 97 -10.30 -16.26 11.69
N GLU A 98 -10.19 -17.00 12.79
CA GLU A 98 -9.57 -16.52 14.02
C GLU A 98 -8.11 -16.09 13.82
N SER A 99 -7.33 -16.87 13.07
CA SER A 99 -5.92 -16.56 12.85
C SER A 99 -5.73 -15.29 12.00
N HIS A 100 -6.57 -15.09 10.99
CA HIS A 100 -6.55 -13.89 10.16
C HIS A 100 -6.97 -12.66 10.96
N ARG A 101 -8.04 -12.79 11.74
CA ARG A 101 -8.57 -11.72 12.59
C ARG A 101 -7.53 -11.27 13.61
N ASP A 102 -6.88 -12.22 14.29
CA ASP A 102 -5.95 -11.89 15.37
C ASP A 102 -4.67 -11.23 14.83
N ASN A 103 -4.14 -11.73 13.70
CA ASN A 103 -3.02 -11.07 12.99
C ASN A 103 -3.36 -9.64 12.57
N LEU A 104 -4.56 -9.43 12.00
CA LEU A 104 -4.99 -8.11 11.57
C LEU A 104 -5.21 -7.16 12.76
N ARG A 105 -5.83 -7.63 13.85
CA ARG A 105 -6.02 -6.85 15.07
C ARG A 105 -4.69 -6.41 15.68
N GLU A 106 -3.70 -7.29 15.74
CA GLU A 106 -2.37 -6.95 16.23
C GLU A 106 -1.71 -5.85 15.36
N ALA A 107 -1.83 -5.96 14.03
CA ALA A 107 -1.30 -4.96 13.12
C ALA A 107 -1.99 -3.59 13.27
N VAL A 108 -3.32 -3.56 13.37
CA VAL A 108 -4.09 -2.32 13.57
C VAL A 108 -3.74 -1.65 14.90
N ALA A 109 -3.59 -2.43 15.98
CA ALA A 109 -3.20 -1.89 17.28
C ALA A 109 -1.81 -1.22 17.26
N LYS A 110 -0.86 -1.74 16.45
CA LYS A 110 0.44 -1.10 16.24
C LYS A 110 0.30 0.24 15.53
N VAL A 111 -0.59 0.34 14.55
CA VAL A 111 -0.88 1.60 13.84
C VAL A 111 -1.54 2.61 14.78
N GLU A 112 -2.57 2.21 15.53
CA GLU A 112 -3.25 3.06 16.52
C GLU A 112 -2.25 3.66 17.53
N LYS A 113 -1.38 2.80 18.09
CA LYS A 113 -0.33 3.26 19.01
C LYS A 113 0.64 4.23 18.35
N ALA A 114 1.00 4.03 17.08
CA ALA A 114 1.89 4.93 16.36
C ALA A 114 1.24 6.31 16.08
N LEU A 115 -0.08 6.35 15.85
CA LEU A 115 -0.83 7.59 15.62
C LEU A 115 -0.98 8.46 16.87
N GLN A 116 -0.81 7.90 18.07
CA GLN A 116 -0.81 8.65 19.33
C GLN A 116 0.48 9.47 19.55
N LYS A 117 1.49 9.31 18.69
CA LYS A 117 2.73 10.07 18.76
C LYS A 117 2.50 11.50 18.24
N THR A 118 2.38 12.46 19.15
CA THR A 118 2.51 13.91 18.89
C THR A 118 3.96 14.37 18.80
#